data_AF-A0A425WJE1-F1
#
_entry.id   AF-A0A425WJE1-F1
#
_cell.length_a   1.000
_cell.length_b   1.000
_cell.length_c   1.000
_cell.angle_alpha   90.00
_cell.angle_beta   90.00
_cell.angle_gamma   90.00
#
_symmetry.space_group_name_H-M   'P 1'
#
loop_
_entity.id
_entity.type
_entity.pdbx_description
1 polymer ?
#
loop_
_entity_poly.entity_id
_entity_poly.type
_entity_poly.pdbx_seq_one_letter_code
_entity_poly.pdbx_strand_id
1 'polypeptide(L)'
;EQTDIDVVASSDRRSELLVGECKWRRKFDEARAAQNLVHRAGLLGDYDSTTYCLFSRNPVDAGLRDGLGAGWLFVDADDLYR
;
A
#
# COMPACT_ATOMS: atom_id res chain seq x y z
N GLU A 1 -15.50 -9.12 10.44
CA GLU A 1 -15.14 -7.71 10.18
C GLU A 1 -15.04 -7.56 8.67
N GLN A 2 -15.77 -6.61 8.08
CA GLN A 2 -15.70 -6.35 6.64
C GLN A 2 -14.42 -5.54 6.42
N THR A 3 -13.43 -6.16 5.77
CA THR A 3 -12.08 -5.62 5.66
C THR A 3 -11.87 -5.04 4.27
N ASP A 4 -12.00 -3.73 4.15
CA ASP A 4 -11.86 -3.01 2.88
C ASP A 4 -10.40 -2.78 2.50
N ILE A 5 -10.11 -2.72 1.20
CA ILE A 5 -8.87 -2.17 0.65
C ILE A 5 -9.23 -0.82 0.06
N ASP A 6 -8.57 0.25 0.53
CA ASP A 6 -8.97 1.63 0.19
C ASP A 6 -8.75 1.95 -1.30
N VAL A 7 -7.70 1.38 -1.89
CA VAL A 7 -7.34 1.56 -3.30
C VAL A 7 -7.10 0.21 -3.95
N VAL A 8 -7.80 -0.06 -5.05
CA VAL A 8 -7.56 -1.20 -5.92
C VAL A 8 -7.57 -0.70 -7.37
N ALA A 9 -6.52 -1.01 -8.11
CA ALA A 9 -6.45 -0.81 -9.54
C ALA A 9 -5.78 -2.03 -10.17
N SER A 10 -6.35 -2.54 -11.26
CA SER A 10 -5.79 -3.69 -11.98
C SER A 10 -5.71 -3.42 -13.47
N SER A 11 -4.83 -4.15 -14.13
CA SER A 11 -4.68 -4.19 -15.58
C SER A 11 -4.68 -5.62 -16.06
N ASP A 12 -5.84 -6.11 -16.49
CA ASP A 12 -6.01 -7.50 -16.95
C ASP A 12 -5.09 -7.80 -18.15
N ARG A 13 -4.87 -6.82 -19.03
CA ARG A 13 -3.99 -6.98 -20.20
C ARG A 13 -2.52 -7.21 -19.82
N ARG A 14 -2.09 -6.69 -18.67
CA ARG A 14 -0.71 -6.80 -18.18
C ARG A 14 -0.57 -7.77 -17.00
N SER A 15 -1.66 -8.29 -16.46
CA SER A 15 -1.66 -9.08 -15.21
C SER A 15 -1.00 -8.30 -14.06
N GLU A 16 -1.30 -7.01 -13.93
CA GLU A 16 -0.73 -6.13 -12.89
C GLU A 16 -1.81 -5.69 -11.90
N LEU A 17 -1.49 -5.73 -10.61
CA LEU A 17 -2.33 -5.23 -9.53
C LEU A 17 -1.62 -4.09 -8.79
N LEU A 18 -2.36 -3.04 -8.46
CA LEU A 18 -1.98 -2.04 -7.48
C LEU A 18 -3.02 -2.04 -6.36
N VAL A 19 -2.56 -2.18 -5.13
CA VAL A 19 -3.39 -2.08 -3.93
C VAL A 19 -2.81 -1.04 -2.99
N GLY A 20 -3.68 -0.31 -2.30
CA GLY A 20 -3.23 0.72 -1.37
C GLY A 20 -4.11 0.86 -0.14
N GLU A 21 -3.50 1.40 0.91
CA GLU A 21 -4.16 1.74 2.16
C GLU A 21 -3.91 3.20 2.53
N CYS A 22 -4.96 3.88 2.98
CA CYS A 22 -4.95 5.30 3.31
C CYS A 22 -4.96 5.49 4.84
N LYS A 23 -3.93 6.14 5.37
CA LYS A 23 -3.76 6.43 6.80
C LYS A 23 -3.53 7.92 7.03
N TRP A 24 -4.63 8.65 7.25
CA TRP A 24 -4.58 10.10 7.51
C TRP A 24 -4.29 10.50 8.96
N ARG A 25 -4.08 9.52 9.85
CA ARG A 25 -3.78 9.78 11.26
C ARG A 25 -2.34 10.26 11.43
N ARG A 26 -2.07 11.05 12.48
CA ARG A 26 -0.72 11.56 12.79
C ARG A 26 0.31 10.45 13.03
N LYS A 27 -0.13 9.35 13.64
CA LYS A 27 0.67 8.13 13.89
C LYS A 27 -0.23 6.92 13.68
N PHE A 28 0.35 5.87 13.16
CA PHE A 28 -0.27 4.55 13.04
C PHE A 28 0.83 3.49 13.07
N ASP A 29 0.44 2.23 13.22
CA ASP A 29 1.37 1.11 13.11
C ASP A 29 1.59 0.80 11.62
N GLU A 30 2.68 1.35 11.08
CA GLU A 30 3.02 1.28 9.66
C GLU A 30 3.31 -0.16 9.22
N ALA A 31 4.01 -0.93 10.06
CA ALA A 31 4.31 -2.34 9.78
C ALA A 31 3.04 -3.19 9.76
N ARG A 32 2.13 -2.97 10.71
CA ARG A 32 0.84 -3.68 10.73
C ARG A 32 -0.05 -3.29 9.55
N ALA A 33 -0.07 -2.02 9.15
CA ALA A 33 -0.77 -1.59 7.94
C ALA A 33 -0.24 -2.32 6.70
N ALA A 34 1.09 -2.35 6.53
CA ALA A 34 1.72 -3.06 5.43
C ALA A 34 1.37 -4.56 5.41
N GLN A 35 1.46 -5.24 6.56
CA GLN A 35 1.11 -6.66 6.68
C GLN A 35 -0.36 -6.93 6.36
N ASN A 36 -1.27 -6.08 6.86
CA ASN A 36 -2.69 -6.20 6.58
C ASN A 36 -2.99 -6.01 5.09
N LEU A 37 -2.35 -5.04 4.45
CA LEU A 37 -2.53 -4.78 3.02
C LEU A 37 -2.07 -5.97 2.18
N VAL A 38 -0.90 -6.56 2.48
CA VAL A 38 -0.41 -7.77 1.80
C VAL A 38 -1.37 -8.94 1.99
N HIS A 39 -1.81 -9.17 3.23
CA HIS A 39 -2.75 -10.25 3.53
C HIS A 39 -4.06 -10.11 2.75
N ARG A 40 -4.61 -8.89 2.66
CA ARG A 40 -5.87 -8.62 1.95
C ARG A 40 -5.69 -8.69 0.43
N ALA A 41 -4.55 -8.21 -0.09
CA ALA A 41 -4.25 -8.29 -1.51
C ALA A 41 -4.25 -9.73 -2.03
N GLY A 42 -3.77 -10.68 -1.21
CA GLY A 42 -3.82 -12.11 -1.53
C GLY A 42 -5.23 -12.68 -1.71
N LEU A 43 -6.29 -11.94 -1.37
CA LEU A 43 -7.68 -12.33 -1.59
C LEU A 43 -8.22 -11.88 -2.97
N LEU A 44 -7.49 -11.01 -3.69
CA LEU A 44 -7.95 -10.43 -4.97
C LEU A 44 -7.61 -11.28 -6.21
N GLY A 45 -6.95 -12.43 -6.01
CA GLY A 45 -6.56 -13.35 -7.08
C GLY A 45 -5.08 -13.27 -7.47
N ASP A 46 -4.72 -14.03 -8.50
CA ASP A 46 -3.34 -14.14 -8.98
C ASP A 46 -3.05 -13.07 -10.06
N TYR A 47 -1.94 -12.35 -9.87
CA TYR A 47 -1.40 -11.35 -10.81
C TYR A 47 0.10 -11.59 -10.97
N ASP A 48 0.64 -11.31 -12.15
CA ASP A 48 2.07 -11.46 -12.44
C ASP A 48 2.92 -10.49 -11.60
N SER A 49 2.36 -9.33 -11.26
CA SER A 49 2.97 -8.40 -10.32
C SER A 49 1.93 -7.67 -9.47
N THR A 50 2.32 -7.35 -8.23
CA THR A 50 1.52 -6.53 -7.31
C THR A 50 2.38 -5.41 -6.76
N THR A 51 1.90 -4.18 -6.89
CA THR A 51 2.46 -2.99 -6.25
C THR A 51 1.60 -2.63 -5.04
N TYR A 52 2.23 -2.46 -3.89
CA TYR A 52 1.59 -2.06 -2.66
C TYR A 52 1.84 -0.57 -2.41
N CYS A 53 0.83 0.15 -1.92
CA CYS A 53 0.98 1.57 -1.63
C CYS A 53 0.46 1.95 -0.24
N LEU A 54 1.28 2.67 0.53
CA LEU A 54 0.80 3.38 1.72
C LEU A 54 0.67 4.87 1.41
N PHE A 55 -0.58 5.35 1.48
CA PHE A 55 -0.89 6.77 1.45
C PHE A 55 -1.01 7.26 2.88
N SER A 56 -0.12 8.15 3.29
CA SER A 56 -0.06 8.61 4.68
C SER A 56 -0.09 10.13 4.79
N ARG A 57 -0.44 10.64 5.97
CA ARG A 57 -0.32 12.08 6.22
C ARG A 57 1.14 12.53 6.31
N ASN A 58 1.97 11.72 6.99
CA ASN A 58 3.38 11.99 7.23
C ASN A 58 4.22 10.90 6.53
N PRO A 59 5.52 11.15 6.26
CA PRO A 59 6.40 10.13 5.72
C PRO A 59 6.42 8.87 6.58
N VAL A 60 6.39 7.71 5.94
CA VAL A 60 6.63 6.39 6.57
C VAL A 60 8.10 6.29 6.99
N ASP A 61 8.37 5.58 8.08
CA ASP A 61 9.71 5.34 8.61
C ASP A 61 10.67 4.80 7.54
N ALA A 62 11.86 5.38 7.45
CA ALA A 62 12.83 5.02 6.41
C ALA A 62 13.28 3.56 6.50
N GLY A 63 13.47 3.04 7.72
CA GLY A 63 13.88 1.65 7.92
C GLY A 63 12.81 0.66 7.46
N LEU A 64 11.53 0.99 7.69
CA LEU A 64 10.43 0.20 7.15
C LEU A 64 10.37 0.27 5.61
N ARG A 65 10.54 1.47 5.02
CA ARG A 65 10.56 1.65 3.55
C ARG A 65 11.64 0.79 2.90
N ASP A 66 12.86 0.86 3.44
CA ASP A 66 14.01 0.09 2.96
C ASP A 66 13.81 -1.42 3.13
N GLY A 67 13.17 -1.84 4.24
CA GLY A 67 12.87 -3.24 4.51
C GLY A 67 11.79 -3.85 3.60
N LEU A 68 10.85 -3.04 3.10
CA LEU A 68 9.75 -3.49 2.24
C LEU A 68 10.12 -3.58 0.75
N GLY A 69 10.99 -2.70 0.25
CA GLY A 69 11.65 -2.83 -1.05
C GLY A 69 10.81 -2.50 -2.29
N ALA A 70 11.24 -2.98 -3.46
CA ALA A 70 10.85 -2.50 -4.80
C ALA A 70 9.38 -2.69 -5.21
N GLY A 71 8.59 -3.46 -4.46
CA GLY A 71 7.14 -3.64 -4.67
C GLY A 71 6.28 -2.61 -3.94
N TRP A 72 6.90 -1.65 -3.24
CA TRP A 72 6.21 -0.69 -2.39
C TRP A 72 6.39 0.75 -2.87
N LEU A 73 5.27 1.46 -2.86
CA LEU A 73 5.20 2.90 -3.02
C LEU A 73 4.74 3.53 -1.70
N PHE A 74 5.37 4.63 -1.32
CA PHE A 74 5.00 5.41 -0.16
C PHE A 74 4.74 6.83 -0.63
N VAL A 75 3.54 7.32 -0.35
CA VAL A 75 3.10 8.65 -0.78
C VAL A 75 2.56 9.36 0.44
N ASP A 76 3.25 10.41 0.86
CA ASP A 76 2.76 11.27 1.93
C ASP A 76 2.06 12.54 1.41
N ALA A 77 1.50 13.34 2.32
CA ALA A 77 0.80 14.56 1.94
C ALA A 77 1.72 15.57 1.22
N ASP A 78 3.00 15.63 1.59
CA ASP A 78 3.96 16.54 0.98
C ASP A 78 4.37 16.05 -0.42
N ASP A 79 4.23 14.76 -0.74
CA ASP A 79 4.38 14.23 -2.10
C ASP A 79 3.17 14.58 -2.99
N LEU A 80 1.95 14.58 -2.43
CA LEU A 80 0.70 14.78 -3.19
C LEU A 80 0.44 16.23 -3.60
N TYR A 81 0.86 17.20 -2.77
CA TYR A 81 0.53 18.62 -2.95
C TYR A 81 1.73 19.48 -3.38
N ARG A 82 2.70 18.88 -4.09
CA ARG A 82 3.83 19.62 -4.68
C ARG A 82 3.42 20.51 -5.84
#